data_AF-A0AAT9L5X3-F1
#
_entry.id   AF-A0AAT9L5X3-F1
#
_cell.length_a   1.000
_cell.length_b   1.000
_cell.length_c   1.000
_cell.angle_alpha   90.00
_cell.angle_beta   90.00
_cell.angle_gamma   90.00
#
_symmetry.space_group_name_H-M   'P 1'
#
loop_
_entity.id
_entity.type
_entity.pdbx_description
1 polymer ?
#
loop_
_entity_poly.entity_id
_entity_poly.type
_entity_poly.pdbx_seq_one_letter_code
_entity_poly.pdbx_strand_id
1 'polypeptide(L)' 'MQPAVASAARANEAIRALVDSRAGQDWSAMESATYEVLLIEWAAATRPDGSDIIEAA' A
#
# COMPACT_ATOMS: atom_id res chain seq x y z
N MET A 1 -1.88 6.37 -19.01
CA MET A 1 -2.20 5.96 -17.63
C MET A 1 -2.05 7.18 -16.73
N GLN A 2 -2.99 7.46 -15.83
CA GLN A 2 -2.83 8.53 -14.84
C GLN A 2 -1.67 8.20 -13.88
N PRO A 3 -0.84 9.18 -13.48
CA PRO A 3 0.33 8.95 -12.61
C PRO A 3 -0.01 8.26 -11.29
N ALA A 4 -1.12 8.64 -10.65
CA ALA A 4 -1.58 8.03 -9.40
C ALA A 4 -1.86 6.52 -9.54
N VAL A 5 -2.49 6.11 -10.65
CA VAL A 5 -2.77 4.70 -10.95
C VAL A 5 -1.48 3.90 -11.11
N ALA A 6 -0.47 4.46 -11.76
CA ALA A 6 0.84 3.82 -11.89
C ALA A 6 1.56 3.71 -10.53
N SER A 7 1.45 4.73 -9.67
CA SER A 7 2.03 4.71 -8.33
C SER A 7 1.36 3.67 -7.42
N ALA A 8 0.02 3.59 -7.47
CA ALA A 8 -0.74 2.60 -6.72
C ALA A 8 -0.40 1.17 -7.17
N ALA A 9 -0.27 0.94 -8.48
CA ALA A 9 0.12 -0.36 -9.02
C ALA A 9 1.52 -0.78 -8.51
N ARG A 10 2.49 0.13 -8.53
CA ARG A 10 3.85 -0.14 -8.04
C ARG A 10 3.87 -0.46 -6.54
N ALA A 11 3.16 0.32 -5.71
CA ALA A 11 3.08 0.06 -4.27
C ALA A 11 2.47 -1.33 -4.00
N ASN A 12 1.40 -1.69 -4.73
CA ASN A 12 0.78 -3.02 -4.64
C ASN A 12 1.71 -4.17 -5.05
N GLU A 13 2.53 -3.99 -6.09
CA GLU A 13 3.52 -4.99 -6.50
C GLU A 13 4.59 -5.20 -5.43
N ALA A 14 5.09 -4.12 -4.83
CA ALA A 14 6.05 -4.21 -3.73
C ALA A 14 5.45 -4.90 -2.48
N ILE A 15 4.18 -4.60 -2.16
CA ILE A 15 3.43 -5.27 -1.09
C ILE A 15 3.36 -6.78 -1.33
N ARG A 16 2.95 -7.20 -2.53
CA ARG A 16 2.84 -8.62 -2.88
C ARG A 16 4.19 -9.32 -2.80
N ALA A 17 5.25 -8.71 -3.35
CA ALA A 17 6.59 -9.27 -3.29
C ALA A 17 7.08 -9.48 -1.85
N LEU A 18 6.83 -8.50 -0.96
CA LEU A 18 7.18 -8.62 0.46
C LEU A 18 6.41 -9.75 1.14
N VAL A 19 5.08 -9.80 0.95
CA VAL A 19 4.23 -10.85 1.53
C VAL A 19 4.63 -12.24 1.05
N ASP A 20 4.85 -12.39 -0.26
CA ASP A 20 5.25 -13.67 -0.87
C ASP A 20 6.62 -14.13 -0.33
N SER A 21 7.56 -13.20 -0.11
CA SER A 21 8.87 -13.52 0.45
C SER A 21 8.84 -14.02 1.90
N ARG A 22 7.71 -13.82 2.60
CA ARG A 22 7.50 -14.20 4.01
C ARG A 22 6.37 -15.19 4.21
N ALA A 23 5.90 -15.85 3.16
CA ALA A 23 4.84 -16.85 3.27
C ALA A 23 5.19 -17.95 4.30
N GLY A 24 4.43 -18.02 5.39
CA GLY A 24 4.61 -19.01 6.46
C GLY A 24 5.74 -18.71 7.45
N GLN A 25 6.28 -17.48 7.46
CA GLN A 25 7.31 -17.04 8.40
C GLN A 25 6.82 -15.84 9.22
N ASP A 26 7.34 -15.69 10.42
CA ASP A 26 7.18 -14.46 11.19
C ASP A 26 7.96 -13.31 10.53
N TRP A 27 7.43 -12.10 10.70
CA TRP A 27 8.01 -10.89 10.13
C TRP A 27 8.92 -10.22 11.15
N SER A 28 10.07 -9.71 10.69
CA SER A 28 10.88 -8.83 11.52
C SER A 28 10.20 -7.47 11.70
N ALA A 29 10.57 -6.74 12.76
CA ALA A 29 10.06 -5.39 13.00
C ALA A 29 10.33 -4.44 11.81
N MET A 30 11.44 -4.62 11.10
CA MET A 30 11.78 -3.83 9.91
C MET A 30 10.83 -4.11 8.75
N GLU A 31 10.38 -5.36 8.59
CA GLU A 31 9.49 -5.77 7.51
C GLU A 31 8.07 -5.33 7.75
N SER A 32 7.61 -5.42 9.00
CA SER A 32 6.34 -4.83 9.42
C SER A 32 6.33 -3.33 9.13
N ALA A 33 7.38 -2.59 9.52
CA ALA A 33 7.48 -1.16 9.23
C ALA A 33 7.51 -0.86 7.72
N THR A 34 8.21 -1.68 6.93
CA THR A 34 8.26 -1.53 5.47
C THR A 34 6.88 -1.72 4.84
N TYR A 35 6.16 -2.74 5.28
CA TYR A 35 4.79 -3.00 4.81
C TYR A 35 3.82 -1.88 5.19
N GLU A 36 3.92 -1.34 6.40
CA GLU A 36 3.10 -0.20 6.84
C GLU A 36 3.33 1.03 5.96
N VAL A 37 4.59 1.35 5.63
CA VAL A 37 4.92 2.44 4.70
C VAL A 37 4.30 2.19 3.33
N LEU A 38 4.46 0.98 2.77
CA LEU A 38 3.89 0.64 1.47
C LEU A 38 2.35 0.73 1.45
N LEU A 39 1.68 0.36 2.54
CA LEU A 39 0.22 0.51 2.68
C LEU A 39 -0.20 1.98 2.69
N ILE A 40 0.56 2.85 3.37
CA ILE A 40 0.29 4.30 3.38
C ILE A 40 0.46 4.89 1.98
N GLU A 41 1.54 4.53 1.28
CA GLU A 41 1.79 4.99 -0.10
C GLU A 41 0.69 4.53 -1.05
N TRP A 42 0.27 3.27 -0.94
CA TRP A 42 -0.82 2.74 -1.75
C TRP A 42 -2.16 3.44 -1.43
N ALA A 43 -2.48 3.64 -0.15
CA ALA A 43 -3.69 4.33 0.27
C ALA A 43 -3.71 5.79 -0.22
N ALA A 44 -2.57 6.48 -0.19
CA ALA A 44 -2.45 7.84 -0.73
C ALA A 44 -2.66 7.86 -2.25
N ALA A 45 -2.06 6.91 -2.98
CA ALA A 45 -2.15 6.84 -4.44
C ALA A 45 -3.51 6.35 -4.97
N THR A 46 -4.31 5.68 -4.14
CA THR A 46 -5.66 5.20 -4.49
C THR A 46 -6.78 6.17 -4.14
N ARG A 47 -6.51 7.17 -3.30
CA ARG A 47 -7.47 8.24 -3.05
C ARG A 47 -7.67 9.03 -4.35
N PRO A 48 -8.90 9.17 -4.87
CA PRO A 48 -9.16 10.10 -5.95
C PRO A 48 -8.89 11.53 -5.45
N ASP A 49 -8.33 12.38 -6.32
CA ASP A 49 -7.91 13.78 -6.09
C ASP A 49 -8.99 14.73 -5.48
N GLY A 50 -10.15 14.23 -5.05
CA GLY A 50 -11.23 15.07 -4.52
C GLY A 50 -12.36 14.33 -3.80
N SER A 51 -12.09 13.24 -3.09
CA SER A 51 -13.10 12.69 -2.17
C SER A 51 -12.48 12.41 -0.81
N ASP A 52 -12.55 13.42 0.07
CA ASP A 52 -12.79 13.15 1.48
C ASP A 52 -14.03 12.24 1.52
N ILE A 53 -13.83 10.98 1.88
CA ILE A 53 -14.95 10.09 2.18
C ILE A 53 -15.61 10.73 3.41
N ILE A 54 -16.78 11.33 3.17
CA ILE A 54 -17.62 11.92 4.20
C ILE A 54 -17.99 10.83 5.20
N GLU A 55 -17.83 11.20 6.46
CA GLU A 55 -18.23 10.50 7.68
C GLU A 55 -19.58 9.79 7.51
N ALA A 56 -19.62 8.49 7.80
CA ALA A 56 -20.89 7.77 7.91
C ALA A 56 -21.50 8.05 9.29
N ALA A 57 -22.63 8.78 9.28
CA ALA A 57 -23.52 9.00 10.42
C ALA A 57 -24.41 7.78 10.71
#